data_AF-A0A918SD80-F1
#
_entry.id   AF-A0A918SD80-F1
#
_cell.length_a   1.000
_cell.length_b   1.000
_cell.length_c   1.000
_cell.angle_alpha   90.00
_cell.angle_beta   90.00
_cell.angle_gamma   90.00
#
_symmetry.space_group_name_H-M   'P 1'
#
loop_
_entity.id
_entity.type
_entity.pdbx_description
1 polymer ?
#
loop_
_entity_poly.entity_id
_entity_poly.type
_entity_poly.pdbx_seq_one_letter_code
_entity_poly.pdbx_strand_id
1 'polypeptide(L)'
;MDLIIALVSIDIIASKFLNCYITSERLSGTDEKRFSIFGRFFERLGFKNDNWLSFYFTIFLVVISAYALTTFFTGTAFKVLYIFTGLFTIILNLGAAHSSYFGRKNFITEKLLQN
;
A
#
# COMPACT_ATOMS: atom_id res chain seq x y z
N MET A 1 0.91 -21.03 -11.30
CA MET A 1 1.48 -19.67 -11.32
C MET A 1 0.36 -18.63 -11.24
N ASP A 2 -0.66 -18.71 -12.09
CA ASP A 2 -1.73 -17.68 -12.12
C ASP A 2 -2.56 -17.64 -10.84
N LEU A 3 -2.81 -18.79 -10.21
CA LEU A 3 -3.45 -18.86 -8.88
C LEU A 3 -2.62 -18.15 -7.79
N ILE A 4 -1.29 -18.25 -7.85
CA ILE A 4 -0.39 -17.59 -6.88
C ILE A 4 -0.42 -16.08 -7.09
N ILE A 5 -0.42 -15.63 -8.35
CA ILE A 5 -0.56 -14.20 -8.68
C ILE A 5 -1.88 -13.67 -8.13
N ALA A 6 -2.99 -14.38 -8.33
CA ALA A 6 -4.29 -13.98 -7.81
C ALA A 6 -4.30 -13.89 -6.28
N LEU A 7 -3.73 -14.88 -5.57
CA LEU A 7 -3.61 -14.85 -4.11
C LEU A 7 -2.78 -13.65 -3.64
N VAL A 8 -1.61 -13.42 -4.24
CA VAL A 8 -0.76 -12.26 -3.91
C VAL A 8 -1.47 -10.94 -4.20
N SER A 9 -2.20 -10.83 -5.31
CA SER A 9 -3.01 -9.65 -5.62
C SER A 9 -4.08 -9.39 -4.56
N ILE A 10 -4.78 -10.44 -4.11
CA ILE A 10 -5.79 -10.34 -3.03
C ILE A 10 -5.12 -9.90 -1.73
N ASP A 11 -3.97 -10.47 -1.37
CA ASP A 11 -3.24 -10.12 -0.15
C ASP A 11 -2.70 -8.68 -0.17
N ILE A 12 -2.26 -8.17 -1.32
CA ILE A 12 -1.88 -6.76 -1.48
C ILE A 12 -3.08 -5.86 -1.19
N ILE A 13 -4.26 -6.19 -1.72
CA ILE A 13 -5.49 -5.43 -1.50
C ILE A 13 -5.91 -5.52 -0.03
N ALA A 14 -5.92 -6.71 0.55
CA ALA A 14 -6.31 -6.94 1.95
C ALA A 14 -5.37 -6.21 2.93
N SER A 15 -4.05 -6.27 2.70
CA SER A 15 -3.07 -5.55 3.54
C SER A 15 -3.20 -4.04 3.42
N LYS A 16 -3.46 -3.51 2.21
CA LYS A 16 -3.71 -2.08 2.01
C LYS A 16 -5.02 -1.65 2.66
N PHE A 17 -6.07 -2.46 2.57
CA PHE A 17 -7.35 -2.22 3.24
C PHE A 17 -7.15 -2.11 4.75
N LEU A 18 -6.47 -3.08 5.37
CA LEU A 18 -6.20 -3.07 6.80
C LEU A 18 -5.41 -1.83 7.23
N ASN A 19 -4.40 -1.44 6.44
CA ASN A 19 -3.63 -0.22 6.69
C ASN A 19 -4.52 1.03 6.64
N CYS A 20 -5.34 1.19 5.60
CA CYS A 20 -6.24 2.34 5.48
C CYS A 20 -7.31 2.36 6.57
N TYR A 21 -7.86 1.20 6.94
CA TYR A 21 -8.84 1.05 8.01
C TYR A 21 -8.27 1.53 9.36
N ILE A 22 -7.16 0.93 9.80
CA ILE A 22 -6.50 1.28 11.07
C ILE A 22 -6.08 2.75 11.08
N THR A 23 -5.55 3.24 9.95
CA THR A 23 -5.12 4.63 9.84
C THR A 23 -6.32 5.59 9.88
N SER A 24 -7.47 5.23 9.30
CA SER A 24 -8.69 6.06 9.33
C SER A 24 -9.33 6.15 10.71
N GLU A 25 -9.36 5.05 11.47
CA GLU A 25 -9.90 5.05 12.83
C GLU A 25 -9.02 5.90 13.78
N ARG A 26 -7.69 5.85 13.63
CA ARG A 26 -6.79 6.60 14.52
C ARG A 26 -6.54 8.06 14.13
N LEU A 27 -6.49 8.41 12.84
CA LEU A 27 -6.31 9.81 12.42
C LEU A 27 -7.50 10.70 12.82
N SER A 28 -8.65 10.11 13.16
CA SER A 28 -9.82 10.84 13.66
C SER A 28 -9.56 11.57 15.00
N GLY A 29 -8.43 11.30 15.69
CA GLY A 29 -8.07 11.94 16.96
C GLY A 29 -6.76 12.75 16.96
N THR A 30 -5.94 12.69 15.91
CA THR A 30 -4.61 13.33 15.92
C THR A 30 -4.30 13.93 14.56
N ASP A 31 -4.33 15.27 14.48
CA ASP A 31 -3.87 16.10 13.35
C ASP A 31 -2.35 15.95 13.15
N GLU A 32 -1.90 14.76 12.76
CA GLU A 32 -0.50 14.52 12.45
C GLU A 32 -0.27 14.86 10.97
N LYS A 33 0.25 16.07 10.73
CA LYS A 33 0.66 16.59 9.41
C LYS A 33 1.65 15.62 8.74
N ARG A 34 1.15 14.70 7.92
CA ARG A 34 1.98 13.80 7.10
C ARG A 34 2.61 14.59 5.97
N PHE A 35 3.93 14.78 6.04
CA PHE A 35 4.78 15.13 4.90
C PHE A 35 4.85 13.92 3.94
N SER A 36 3.77 13.65 3.22
CA SER A 36 3.79 12.78 2.06
C SER A 36 3.98 13.67 0.83
N ILE A 37 4.94 13.37 -0.03
CA ILE A 37 5.13 14.05 -1.31
C ILE A 37 3.85 13.97 -2.16
N PHE A 38 3.05 12.92 -1.98
CA PHE A 38 1.70 12.78 -2.55
C PHE A 38 0.63 13.61 -1.83
N GLY A 39 0.80 13.93 -0.55
CA GLY A 39 -0.14 14.75 0.23
C GLY A 39 -0.31 16.14 -0.37
N ARG A 40 0.77 16.81 -0.81
CA ARG A 40 0.65 18.12 -1.49
C ARG A 40 -0.03 18.05 -2.86
N PHE A 41 0.13 16.93 -3.57
CA PHE A 41 -0.51 16.73 -4.87
C PHE A 41 -2.03 16.52 -4.69
N PHE A 42 -2.42 15.75 -3.68
CA PHE A 42 -3.83 15.50 -3.35
C PHE A 42 -4.50 16.67 -2.63
N GLU A 43 -3.76 17.44 -1.83
CA GLU A 43 -4.24 18.68 -1.19
C GLU A 43 -4.62 19.74 -2.24
N ARG A 44 -3.85 19.83 -3.35
CA ARG A 44 -4.22 20.65 -4.52
C ARG A 44 -5.46 20.15 -5.25
N LEU A 45 -5.79 18.87 -5.15
CA LEU A 45 -6.98 18.26 -5.75
C LEU A 45 -8.21 18.27 -4.81
N GLY A 46 -8.09 18.81 -3.59
CA GLY A 46 -9.21 19.00 -2.67
C GLY A 46 -9.72 17.74 -1.96
N PHE A 47 -8.99 16.62 -2.03
CA PHE A 47 -9.40 15.37 -1.39
C PHE A 47 -8.93 15.30 0.06
N LYS A 48 -9.82 15.66 0.99
CA LYS A 48 -9.62 15.48 2.45
C LYS A 48 -9.56 14.01 2.91
N ASN A 49 -9.86 13.05 2.04
CA ASN A 49 -9.96 11.62 2.35
C ASN A 49 -8.83 10.80 1.69
N ASP A 50 -7.59 11.23 1.91
CA ASP A 50 -6.36 10.78 1.22
C ASP A 50 -6.12 9.26 1.32
N ASN A 51 -6.49 8.64 2.44
CA ASN A 51 -6.24 7.21 2.69
C ASN A 51 -7.14 6.29 1.85
N TRP A 52 -8.43 6.58 1.75
CA TRP A 52 -9.38 5.75 0.99
C TRP A 52 -9.13 5.87 -0.52
N LEU A 53 -8.74 7.05 -0.99
CA LEU A 53 -8.36 7.25 -2.38
C LEU A 53 -7.11 6.44 -2.76
N SER A 54 -6.11 6.41 -1.87
CA SER A 54 -4.92 5.55 -2.04
C SER A 54 -5.28 4.05 -2.09
N PHE A 55 -6.29 3.62 -1.35
CA PHE A 55 -6.78 2.24 -1.40
C PHE A 55 -7.41 1.91 -2.75
N TYR A 56 -8.35 2.72 -3.24
CA TYR A 56 -8.95 2.51 -4.57
C TYR A 56 -7.92 2.53 -5.70
N PHE A 57 -6.95 3.43 -5.62
CA PHE A 57 -5.85 3.48 -6.58
C PHE A 57 -4.99 2.22 -6.54
N THR A 58 -4.78 1.65 -5.35
CA THR A 58 -4.05 0.37 -5.20
C THR A 58 -4.82 -0.76 -5.87
N ILE A 59 -6.14 -0.87 -5.67
CA ILE A 59 -6.98 -1.87 -6.36
C ILE A 59 -6.81 -1.74 -7.87
N PHE A 60 -6.95 -0.52 -8.39
CA PHE A 60 -6.83 -0.24 -9.83
C PHE A 60 -5.47 -0.68 -10.38
N LEU A 61 -4.37 -0.33 -9.70
CA LEU A 61 -3.04 -0.74 -10.09
C LEU A 61 -2.84 -2.26 -10.03
N VAL A 62 -3.35 -2.93 -9.00
CA VAL A 62 -3.23 -4.39 -8.85
C VAL A 62 -3.98 -5.10 -9.98
N VAL A 63 -5.20 -4.67 -10.30
CA VAL A 63 -6.01 -5.25 -11.38
C VAL A 63 -5.34 -5.06 -12.74
N ILE A 64 -4.86 -3.85 -13.05
CA ILE A 64 -4.14 -3.57 -14.30
C ILE A 64 -2.86 -4.39 -14.38
N SER A 65 -2.12 -4.48 -13.28
CA SER A 65 -0.85 -5.22 -13.24
C SER A 65 -1.08 -6.71 -13.45
N ALA A 66 -2.08 -7.30 -12.79
CA ALA A 66 -2.48 -8.69 -12.98
C ALA A 66 -2.91 -8.95 -14.43
N TYR A 67 -3.74 -8.07 -15.01
CA TYR A 67 -4.17 -8.16 -16.40
C TYR A 67 -3.00 -8.06 -17.39
N ALA A 68 -2.06 -7.15 -17.15
CA ALA A 68 -0.88 -6.99 -17.98
C ALA A 68 0.02 -8.23 -17.92
N LEU A 69 0.16 -8.84 -16.74
CA LEU A 69 0.93 -10.07 -16.54
C LEU A 69 0.33 -11.27 -17.28
N THR A 70 -1.00 -11.36 -17.35
CA THR A 70 -1.68 -12.46 -18.06
C THR A 70 -1.72 -12.24 -19.56
N THR A 71 -1.75 -10.99 -20.03
CA THR A 71 -1.97 -10.67 -21.45
C THR A 71 -0.66 -10.42 -22.21
N PHE A 72 0.25 -9.63 -21.64
CA PHE A 72 1.44 -9.14 -22.34
C PHE A 72 2.74 -9.74 -21.78
N PHE A 73 2.82 -10.00 -20.48
CA PHE A 73 4.04 -10.46 -19.79
C PHE A 73 3.91 -11.89 -19.27
N THR A 74 3.65 -12.83 -20.17
CA THR A 74 3.39 -14.24 -19.82
C THR A 74 4.63 -15.02 -19.36
N GLY A 75 5.83 -14.45 -19.51
CA GLY A 75 7.09 -15.07 -19.12
C GLY A 75 7.20 -15.34 -17.62
N THR A 76 7.71 -16.51 -17.25
CA THR A 76 7.82 -16.96 -15.84
C THR A 76 8.61 -15.98 -14.96
N ALA A 77 9.65 -15.34 -15.52
CA ALA A 77 10.46 -14.36 -14.78
C ALA A 77 9.63 -13.15 -14.29
N PHE A 78 8.73 -12.61 -15.12
CA PHE A 78 7.86 -11.50 -14.73
C PHE A 78 6.86 -11.91 -13.65
N LYS A 79 6.36 -13.15 -13.72
CA LYS A 79 5.46 -13.71 -12.70
C LYS A 79 6.15 -13.84 -11.35
N VAL A 80 7.37 -14.34 -11.32
CA VAL A 80 8.18 -14.44 -10.09
C VAL A 80 8.49 -13.06 -9.52
N LEU A 81 8.87 -12.10 -10.37
CA LEU A 81 9.15 -10.72 -9.93
C LEU A 81 7.91 -10.08 -9.29
N TYR A 82 6.73 -10.22 -9.91
CA TYR A 82 5.46 -9.74 -9.36
C TYR A 82 5.15 -10.34 -7.99
N ILE A 83 5.41 -11.64 -7.80
CA ILE A 83 5.21 -12.31 -6.51
C ILE A 83 6.13 -11.72 -5.45
N PHE A 84 7.42 -11.55 -5.75
CA PHE A 84 8.39 -10.99 -4.80
C PHE A 84 8.07 -9.54 -4.42
N THR A 85 7.76 -8.69 -5.41
CA THR A 85 7.40 -7.28 -5.15
C THR A 85 6.06 -7.17 -4.42
N GLY A 86 5.11 -8.06 -4.72
CA GLY A 86 3.84 -8.17 -4.02
C GLY A 86 4.01 -8.52 -2.54
N LEU A 87 4.80 -9.55 -2.24
CA LEU A 87 5.13 -9.93 -0.85
C LEU A 87 5.82 -8.80 -0.09
N PHE A 88 6.78 -8.12 -0.71
CA PHE A 88 7.43 -6.96 -0.11
C PHE A 88 6.44 -5.84 0.20
N THR A 89 5.52 -5.57 -0.74
CA THR A 89 4.46 -4.56 -0.56
C THR A 89 3.51 -4.92 0.58
N ILE A 90 3.14 -6.19 0.71
CA ILE A 90 2.30 -6.69 1.82
C ILE A 90 2.99 -6.43 3.16
N ILE A 91 4.28 -6.75 3.28
CA ILE A 91 5.06 -6.50 4.51
C ILE A 91 5.08 -5.01 4.86
N LEU A 92 5.29 -4.13 3.88
CA LEU A 92 5.27 -2.68 4.11
C LEU A 92 3.89 -2.19 4.55
N ASN A 93 2.81 -2.65 3.91
CA ASN A 93 1.45 -2.28 4.27
C ASN A 93 1.11 -2.73 5.70
N LEU A 94 1.42 -3.97 6.05
CA LEU A 94 1.21 -4.51 7.40
C LEU A 94 2.09 -3.80 8.44
N GLY A 95 3.34 -3.50 8.10
CA GLY A 95 4.23 -2.72 8.96
C GLY A 95 3.72 -1.31 9.21
N ALA A 96 3.19 -0.63 8.18
CA ALA A 96 2.57 0.68 8.31
C ALA A 96 1.28 0.63 9.15
N ALA A 97 0.47 -0.41 8.96
CA ALA A 97 -0.74 -0.66 9.75
C ALA A 97 -0.39 -0.89 11.24
N HIS A 98 0.62 -1.72 11.51
CA HIS A 98 1.13 -1.99 12.84
C HIS A 98 1.69 -0.72 13.51
N SER A 99 2.51 0.06 12.81
CA SER A 99 3.03 1.33 13.32
C SER A 99 1.90 2.31 13.65
N SER A 100 0.89 2.40 12.78
CA SER A 100 -0.31 3.23 13.01
C SER A 100 -1.11 2.73 14.21
N TYR A 101 -1.28 1.41 14.36
CA TYR A 101 -2.00 0.79 15.48
C TYR A 101 -1.33 1.04 16.84
N PHE A 102 0.00 0.96 16.92
CA PHE A 102 0.73 1.17 18.18
C PHE A 102 1.10 2.64 18.45
N GLY A 103 0.95 3.54 17.47
CA GLY A 103 1.29 4.96 17.62
C GLY A 103 2.78 5.23 17.85
N ARG A 104 3.63 4.24 17.55
CA ARG A 104 5.08 4.39 17.55
C ARG A 104 5.56 4.33 16.11
N LYS A 105 6.48 5.22 15.74
CA LYS A 105 7.13 5.19 14.44
C LYS A 105 7.79 3.81 14.25
N ASN A 106 7.63 3.23 13.06
CA ASN A 106 8.24 1.96 12.73
C ASN A 106 9.78 2.06 12.87
N PHE A 107 10.46 1.01 13.32
CA PHE A 107 11.93 1.02 13.50
C PHE A 107 12.68 1.45 12.22
N ILE A 108 12.15 1.07 11.06
CA ILE A 108 12.67 1.47 9.73
C ILE A 108 12.48 2.98 9.51
N THR A 109 11.32 3.52 9.87
CA THR A 109 11.00 4.95 9.75
C THR A 109 11.79 5.81 10.74
N GLU A 110 12.04 5.29 11.95
CA GLU A 110 12.85 5.93 12.99
C GLU A 110 14.33 6.01 12.56
N LYS A 111 14.88 4.93 11.99
CA LYS A 111 16.24 4.94 11.43
C LYS A 111 16.40 5.84 10.20
N LEU A 112 15.38 5.97 9.35
CA LEU A 112 15.43 6.83 8.16
C LEU A 112 15.29 8.32 8.45
N LEU A 113 14.65 8.69 9.57
CA LEU A 113 14.46 10.07 10.00
C LEU A 113 15.57 10.59 10.95
N GLN A 114 16.50 9.72 11.36
CA GLN A 114 17.65 10.10 12.19
C GLN A 114 18.88 10.58 11.39
N ASN A 115 18.75 10.75 10.07
CA ASN A 115 19.76 11.37 9.22
C ASN A 115 19.44 12.83 8.92
#